data_AF-C0D5G8-F1
#
_entry.id   AF-C0D5G8-F1
#
_cell.length_a   1.000
_cell.length_b   1.000
_cell.length_c   1.000
_cell.angle_alpha   90.00
_cell.angle_beta   90.00
_cell.angle_gamma   90.00
#
_symmetry.space_group_name_H-M   'P 1'
#
loop_
_entity.id
_entity.type
_entity.pdbx_description
1 polymer ?
#
loop_
_entity_poly.entity_id
_entity_poly.type
_entity_poly.pdbx_seq_one_letter_code
_entity_poly.pdbx_strand_id
1 'polypeptide(L)'
;MTVLLKTQERAVNAISYTLDLLKQIADGLARQFGIDCEIVIHDLTKPELEHCIVHINNGHVTNRQEGGGPSKVVLQTIHKDAAQLKDRLGYLTRTPEGKILKSSTFYIRSQDGTAIDYLFSINYDISGLMTIDRSIKAFIDTEPQPLTGQKPEQIVNNVNDLLDNLLEQSVALVGKPAALMNKDEKVTAIRFLNDAGAFLITKSGDKISRYFGISKFTLYNYIDVNSRKADGGT
;
A
#
# COMPACT_ATOMS: atom_id res chain seq x y z
N MET A 1 -51.04 32.04 13.50
CA MET A 1 -51.22 30.98 12.48
C MET A 1 -49.92 30.77 11.69
N THR A 2 -48.77 30.66 12.37
CA THR A 2 -47.44 30.64 11.73
C THR A 2 -46.42 29.76 12.47
N VAL A 3 -46.86 28.95 13.44
CA VAL A 3 -45.97 28.07 14.23
C VAL A 3 -46.30 26.58 14.00
N LEU A 4 -47.29 26.27 13.16
CA LEU A 4 -47.71 24.89 12.85
C LEU A 4 -47.22 24.35 11.50
N LEU A 5 -46.34 25.06 10.79
CA LEU A 5 -45.88 24.69 9.45
C LEU A 5 -44.35 24.44 9.35
N LYS A 6 -43.65 24.20 10.46
CA LYS A 6 -42.19 23.96 10.44
C LYS A 6 -41.72 22.61 10.98
N THR A 7 -42.63 21.68 11.26
CA THR A 7 -42.27 20.35 11.79
C THR A 7 -42.56 19.20 10.82
N GLN A 8 -43.01 19.49 9.59
CA GLN A 8 -43.16 18.52 8.51
C GLN A 8 -42.44 19.05 7.28
N GLU A 9 -41.18 18.68 7.08
CA GLU A 9 -40.48 18.53 5.79
C GLU A 9 -38.97 18.44 6.01
N ARG A 10 -38.54 17.32 6.58
CA ARG A 10 -37.30 16.64 6.25
C ARG A 10 -37.44 15.20 6.72
N ALA A 11 -38.43 14.51 6.14
CA ALA A 11 -38.29 13.08 5.98
C ALA A 11 -37.03 12.92 5.13
N VAL A 12 -35.91 12.59 5.78
CA VAL A 12 -34.75 12.04 5.11
C VAL A 12 -35.32 10.92 4.25
N ASN A 13 -35.23 11.03 2.93
CA ASN A 13 -35.64 9.98 2.01
C ASN A 13 -34.81 8.74 2.35
N ALA A 14 -35.31 7.92 3.27
CA ALA A 14 -34.73 6.63 3.59
C ALA A 14 -34.91 5.79 2.33
N ILE A 15 -33.80 5.50 1.66
CA ILE A 15 -33.79 4.57 0.54
C ILE A 15 -34.29 3.24 1.10
N SER A 16 -35.52 2.85 0.72
CA SER A 16 -36.03 1.52 1.00
C SER A 16 -35.29 0.54 0.09
N TYR A 17 -34.50 -0.36 0.67
CA TYR A 17 -33.90 -1.47 -0.02
C TYR A 17 -34.85 -2.67 0.06
N THR A 18 -35.00 -3.40 -1.04
CA THR A 18 -35.72 -4.67 -1.05
C THR A 18 -34.71 -5.81 -1.07
N LEU A 19 -35.08 -6.97 -0.51
CA LEU A 19 -34.28 -8.19 -0.65
C LEU A 19 -34.00 -8.48 -2.14
N ASP A 20 -34.96 -8.23 -3.02
CA ASP A 20 -34.80 -8.41 -4.46
C ASP A 20 -33.70 -7.54 -5.06
N LEU A 21 -33.59 -6.27 -4.63
CA LEU A 21 -32.49 -5.40 -5.06
C LEU A 21 -31.14 -5.93 -4.56
N LEU A 22 -31.06 -6.38 -3.31
CA LEU A 22 -29.83 -6.98 -2.77
C LEU A 22 -29.45 -8.24 -3.55
N LYS A 23 -30.42 -9.10 -3.87
CA LYS A 23 -30.21 -10.30 -4.72
C LYS A 23 -29.74 -9.92 -6.11
N GLN A 24 -30.35 -8.91 -6.75
CA GLN A 24 -29.92 -8.40 -8.06
C GLN A 24 -28.47 -7.91 -8.03
N ILE A 25 -28.08 -7.15 -7.01
CA ILE A 25 -26.70 -6.67 -6.84
C ILE A 25 -25.74 -7.84 -6.60
N ALA A 26 -26.10 -8.78 -5.71
CA ALA A 26 -25.32 -9.98 -5.43
C ALA A 26 -25.04 -10.78 -6.71
N ASP A 27 -26.08 -11.00 -7.50
CA ASP A 27 -26.03 -11.69 -8.77
C ASP A 27 -25.12 -11.02 -9.81
N GLY A 28 -25.11 -9.69 -9.84
CA GLY A 28 -24.22 -8.90 -10.69
C GLY A 28 -22.76 -9.01 -10.23
N LEU A 29 -22.51 -8.85 -8.93
CA LEU A 29 -21.16 -8.91 -8.35
C LEU A 29 -20.52 -10.29 -8.50
N ALA A 30 -21.26 -11.36 -8.19
CA ALA A 30 -20.77 -12.72 -8.33
C ALA A 30 -20.37 -13.04 -9.78
N ARG A 31 -21.15 -12.56 -10.76
CA ARG A 31 -20.82 -12.72 -12.19
C ARG A 31 -19.63 -11.86 -12.62
N GLN A 32 -19.53 -10.62 -12.12
CA GLN A 32 -18.45 -9.68 -12.45
C GLN A 32 -17.08 -10.17 -11.96
N PHE A 33 -17.03 -10.78 -10.78
CA PHE A 33 -15.79 -11.25 -10.16
C PHE A 33 -15.52 -12.74 -10.34
N GLY A 34 -16.46 -13.47 -10.97
CA GLY A 34 -16.29 -14.87 -11.33
C GLY A 34 -16.55 -15.86 -10.20
N ILE A 35 -16.21 -17.13 -10.47
CA ILE A 35 -16.60 -18.28 -9.63
C ILE A 35 -16.01 -18.24 -8.22
N ASP A 36 -14.87 -17.58 -8.03
CA ASP A 36 -14.20 -17.43 -6.73
C ASP A 36 -14.81 -16.34 -5.83
N CYS A 37 -15.84 -15.63 -6.32
CA CYS A 37 -16.55 -14.59 -5.58
C CYS A 37 -17.89 -15.11 -5.03
N GLU A 38 -17.90 -15.48 -3.76
CA GLU A 38 -19.12 -15.84 -3.06
C GLU A 38 -19.80 -14.60 -2.50
N ILE A 39 -21.12 -14.50 -2.72
CA ILE A 39 -21.97 -13.50 -2.10
C ILE A 39 -23.01 -14.23 -1.25
N VAL A 40 -23.14 -13.84 0.01
CA VAL A 40 -24.11 -14.45 0.95
C VAL A 40 -24.99 -13.38 1.55
N ILE A 41 -26.31 -13.54 1.45
CA ILE A 41 -27.28 -12.69 2.12
C ILE A 41 -27.92 -13.49 3.25
N HIS A 42 -27.77 -13.01 4.49
CA HIS A 42 -28.49 -13.55 5.63
C HIS A 42 -29.66 -12.61 5.97
N ASP A 43 -30.84 -13.19 6.18
CA ASP A 43 -32.04 -12.52 6.69
C ASP A 43 -32.10 -12.67 8.21
N LEU A 44 -32.04 -11.54 8.91
CA LEU A 44 -32.09 -11.42 10.36
C LEU A 44 -33.45 -10.88 10.83
N THR A 45 -34.39 -10.64 9.92
CA THR A 45 -35.75 -10.19 10.26
C THR A 45 -36.59 -11.31 10.87
N LYS A 46 -36.17 -12.57 10.70
CA LYS A 46 -36.85 -13.76 11.22
C LYS A 46 -36.16 -14.29 12.47
N PRO A 47 -36.93 -14.85 13.44
CA PRO A 47 -36.38 -15.44 14.65
C PRO A 47 -35.64 -16.77 14.39
N GLU A 48 -35.97 -17.48 13.32
CA GLU A 48 -35.39 -18.78 12.95
C GLU A 48 -34.05 -18.64 12.22
N LEU A 49 -32.98 -18.50 12.99
CA LEU A 49 -31.64 -18.26 12.44
C LEU A 49 -31.02 -19.50 11.75
N GLU A 50 -31.53 -20.69 12.03
CA GLU A 50 -31.05 -21.95 11.44
C GLU A 50 -31.21 -22.01 9.92
N HIS A 51 -32.04 -21.14 9.34
CA HIS A 51 -32.27 -21.03 7.90
C HIS A 51 -32.12 -19.59 7.39
N CYS A 52 -31.25 -18.79 8.02
CA CYS A 52 -31.12 -17.37 7.71
C CYS A 52 -30.46 -17.07 6.35
N ILE A 53 -29.79 -18.01 5.68
CA ILE A 53 -29.24 -17.76 4.33
C ILE A 53 -30.37 -17.75 3.29
N VAL A 54 -30.73 -16.55 2.80
CA VAL A 54 -31.84 -16.36 1.84
C VAL A 54 -31.39 -16.16 0.39
N HIS A 55 -30.08 -16.00 0.19
CA HIS A 55 -29.44 -15.95 -1.12
C HIS A 55 -27.98 -16.35 -1.02
N ILE A 56 -27.50 -17.17 -1.95
CA ILE A 56 -26.06 -17.41 -2.07
C ILE A 56 -25.63 -17.60 -3.53
N ASN A 57 -24.61 -16.87 -3.95
CA ASN A 57 -23.90 -17.12 -5.20
C ASN A 57 -22.55 -17.79 -4.87
N ASN A 58 -22.14 -18.77 -5.68
CA ASN A 58 -20.84 -19.45 -5.56
C ASN A 58 -20.56 -20.06 -4.16
N GLY A 59 -21.59 -20.64 -3.52
CA GLY A 59 -21.48 -21.21 -2.17
C GLY A 59 -20.45 -22.34 -1.96
N HIS A 60 -19.87 -22.88 -3.04
CA HIS A 60 -18.75 -23.82 -3.01
C HIS A 60 -17.44 -23.18 -2.49
N VAL A 61 -17.35 -21.85 -2.40
CA VAL A 61 -16.20 -21.17 -1.79
C VAL A 61 -16.12 -21.48 -0.30
N THR A 62 -17.24 -21.40 0.43
CA THR A 62 -17.32 -21.70 1.87
C THR A 62 -18.08 -22.99 2.21
N ASN A 63 -18.50 -23.77 1.20
CA ASN A 63 -19.34 -24.96 1.34
C ASN A 63 -20.68 -24.66 2.04
N ARG A 64 -21.29 -23.52 1.72
CA ARG A 64 -22.62 -23.11 2.23
C ARG A 64 -23.65 -23.10 1.11
N GLN A 65 -24.92 -23.12 1.50
CA GLN A 65 -26.06 -23.16 0.59
C GLN A 65 -27.23 -22.34 1.13
N GLU A 66 -28.18 -21.99 0.26
CA GLU A 66 -29.45 -21.39 0.67
C GLU A 66 -30.19 -22.27 1.68
N GLY A 67 -30.89 -21.63 2.62
CA GLY A 67 -31.48 -22.29 3.78
C GLY A 67 -30.47 -22.78 4.82
N GLY A 68 -29.18 -22.48 4.67
CA GLY A 68 -28.17 -22.77 5.69
C GLY A 68 -28.28 -21.88 6.94
N GLY A 69 -27.66 -22.36 8.01
CA GLY A 69 -27.64 -21.70 9.32
C GLY A 69 -26.70 -20.49 9.42
N PRO A 70 -26.56 -19.90 10.62
CA PRO A 70 -25.87 -18.62 10.80
C PRO A 70 -24.36 -18.74 10.69
N SER A 71 -23.71 -17.67 10.22
CA SER A 71 -22.26 -17.54 10.30
C SER A 71 -21.83 -17.01 11.67
N LYS A 72 -20.53 -17.07 11.98
CA LYS A 72 -19.97 -16.43 13.18
C LYS A 72 -20.31 -14.93 13.24
N VAL A 73 -20.34 -14.24 12.09
CA VAL A 73 -20.70 -12.82 12.04
C VAL A 73 -22.17 -12.60 12.37
N VAL A 74 -23.07 -13.47 11.89
CA VAL A 74 -24.50 -13.44 12.27
C VAL A 74 -24.64 -13.58 13.80
N LEU A 75 -24.03 -14.59 14.40
CA LEU A 75 -24.09 -14.81 15.85
C LEU A 75 -23.54 -13.62 16.66
N GLN A 76 -22.47 -12.98 16.18
CA GLN A 76 -21.91 -11.78 16.81
C GLN A 76 -22.79 -10.53 16.63
N THR A 77 -23.67 -10.53 15.63
CA THR A 77 -24.55 -9.40 15.30
C THR A 77 -25.76 -9.37 16.22
N ILE A 78 -26.39 -10.52 16.46
CA ILE A 78 -27.69 -10.62 17.15
C ILE A 78 -27.65 -10.12 18.61
N HIS A 79 -26.48 -10.11 19.24
CA HIS A 79 -26.33 -9.68 20.64
C HIS A 79 -25.80 -8.25 20.79
N LYS A 80 -25.69 -7.50 19.69
CA LYS A 80 -25.14 -6.15 19.68
C LYS A 80 -26.19 -5.14 19.27
N ASP A 81 -26.07 -3.95 19.84
CA ASP A 81 -26.83 -2.78 19.41
C ASP A 81 -26.49 -2.44 17.94
N ALA A 82 -27.52 -2.34 17.10
CA ALA A 82 -27.42 -2.02 15.68
C ALA A 82 -26.70 -0.68 15.44
N ALA A 83 -26.82 0.28 16.36
CA ALA A 83 -26.14 1.58 16.26
C ALA A 83 -24.61 1.47 16.43
N GLN A 84 -24.12 0.44 17.13
CA GLN A 84 -22.69 0.22 17.38
C GLN A 84 -22.01 -0.62 16.30
N LEU A 85 -22.80 -1.34 15.49
CA LEU A 85 -22.28 -2.15 14.41
C LEU A 85 -21.85 -1.28 13.24
N LYS A 86 -20.66 -1.57 12.70
CA LYS A 86 -20.11 -0.90 11.51
C LYS A 86 -19.68 -1.96 10.51
N ASP A 87 -19.81 -1.61 9.24
CA ASP A 87 -19.36 -2.46 8.13
C ASP A 87 -17.90 -2.88 8.33
N ARG A 88 -17.64 -4.14 8.04
CA ARG A 88 -16.30 -4.71 8.10
C ARG A 88 -15.86 -4.95 6.68
N LEU A 89 -14.91 -4.17 6.19
CA LEU A 89 -14.55 -4.17 4.77
C LEU A 89 -13.12 -4.66 4.57
N GLY A 90 -12.91 -5.55 3.59
CA GLY A 90 -11.58 -5.96 3.14
C GLY A 90 -10.72 -6.68 4.17
N TYR A 91 -11.32 -7.45 5.08
CA TYR A 91 -10.58 -8.23 6.08
C TYR A 91 -10.35 -9.67 5.61
N LEU A 92 -9.33 -10.33 6.17
CA LEU A 92 -9.04 -11.72 5.83
C LEU A 92 -9.88 -12.69 6.65
N THR A 93 -10.35 -13.74 5.99
CA THR A 93 -10.92 -14.93 6.64
C THR A 93 -10.29 -16.19 6.08
N ARG A 94 -10.52 -17.31 6.77
CA ARG A 94 -10.04 -18.63 6.36
C ARG A 94 -11.16 -19.65 6.47
N THR A 95 -11.35 -20.46 5.43
CA THR A 95 -12.32 -21.58 5.45
C THR A 95 -11.74 -22.77 6.23
N PRO A 96 -12.57 -23.73 6.68
CA PRO A 96 -12.08 -24.96 7.31
C PRO A 96 -11.09 -25.74 6.44
N GLU A 97 -11.24 -25.70 5.12
CA GLU A 97 -10.36 -26.36 4.14
C GLU A 97 -9.07 -25.56 3.90
N GLY A 98 -8.93 -24.38 4.51
CA GLY A 98 -7.70 -23.59 4.51
C GLY A 98 -7.63 -22.49 3.45
N LYS A 99 -8.66 -22.30 2.61
CA LYS A 99 -8.73 -21.20 1.63
C LYS A 99 -8.65 -19.85 2.34
N ILE A 100 -7.90 -18.90 1.78
CA ILE A 100 -7.81 -17.53 2.27
C ILE A 100 -8.77 -16.66 1.48
N LEU A 101 -9.70 -16.00 2.19
CA LEU A 101 -10.67 -15.13 1.56
C LEU A 101 -10.41 -13.68 1.95
N LYS A 102 -10.55 -12.77 0.98
CA LYS A 102 -10.74 -11.34 1.26
C LYS A 102 -12.24 -11.10 1.38
N SER A 103 -12.68 -10.77 2.58
CA SER A 103 -14.10 -10.67 2.93
C SER A 103 -14.53 -9.25 3.28
N SER A 104 -15.78 -8.95 2.99
CA SER A 104 -16.49 -7.75 3.45
C SER A 104 -17.88 -8.15 3.93
N THR A 105 -18.33 -7.59 5.05
CA THR A 105 -19.71 -7.74 5.54
C THR A 105 -20.31 -6.36 5.76
N PHE A 106 -21.45 -6.14 5.09
CA PHE A 106 -22.26 -4.94 5.19
C PHE A 106 -23.48 -5.23 6.08
N TYR A 107 -23.71 -4.33 7.03
CA TYR A 107 -24.85 -4.39 7.94
C TYR A 107 -25.98 -3.54 7.37
N ILE A 108 -26.98 -4.20 6.78
CA ILE A 108 -28.14 -3.55 6.20
C ILE A 108 -29.16 -3.29 7.31
N ARG A 109 -29.30 -2.02 7.69
CA ARG A 109 -30.12 -1.58 8.82
C ARG A 109 -31.54 -1.29 8.40
N SER A 110 -32.50 -1.71 9.23
CA SER A 110 -33.93 -1.42 9.11
C SER A 110 -34.21 0.05 8.77
N GLN A 111 -35.37 0.31 8.17
CA GLN A 111 -35.73 1.66 7.71
C GLN A 111 -35.74 2.70 8.85
N ASP A 112 -36.08 2.29 10.06
CA ASP A 112 -36.05 3.10 11.28
C ASP A 112 -34.65 3.14 11.95
N GLY A 113 -33.68 2.36 11.45
CA GLY A 113 -32.31 2.29 11.91
C GLY A 113 -32.11 1.51 13.21
N THR A 114 -33.15 0.87 13.74
CA THR A 114 -33.12 0.23 15.07
C THR A 114 -32.58 -1.19 15.06
N ALA A 115 -32.62 -1.88 13.93
CA ALA A 115 -32.22 -3.27 13.77
C ALA A 115 -31.34 -3.50 12.52
N ILE A 116 -30.75 -4.69 12.43
CA ILE A 116 -30.11 -5.18 11.21
C ILE A 116 -31.07 -6.15 10.53
N ASP A 117 -31.59 -5.79 9.35
CA ASP A 117 -32.48 -6.66 8.58
C ASP A 117 -31.69 -7.74 7.85
N TYR A 118 -30.58 -7.33 7.21
CA TYR A 118 -29.78 -8.24 6.39
C TYR A 118 -28.29 -8.07 6.65
N LEU A 119 -27.56 -9.18 6.53
CA LEU A 119 -26.11 -9.15 6.34
C LEU A 119 -25.77 -9.51 4.91
N PHE A 120 -25.15 -8.58 4.20
CA PHE A 120 -24.64 -8.80 2.86
C PHE A 120 -23.14 -9.03 2.94
N SER A 121 -22.67 -10.23 2.60
CA SER A 121 -21.27 -10.62 2.67
C SER A 121 -20.70 -10.90 1.30
N ILE A 122 -19.49 -10.40 1.04
CA ILE A 122 -18.67 -10.70 -0.14
C ILE A 122 -17.45 -11.48 0.36
N ASN A 123 -17.20 -12.66 -0.19
CA ASN A 123 -16.07 -13.51 0.14
C ASN A 123 -15.33 -13.91 -1.14
N TYR A 124 -14.17 -13.33 -1.39
CA TYR A 124 -13.39 -13.62 -2.58
C TYR A 124 -12.19 -14.52 -2.23
N ASP A 125 -12.09 -15.70 -2.85
CA ASP A 125 -10.94 -16.59 -2.68
C ASP A 125 -9.70 -15.99 -3.35
N ILE A 126 -8.75 -15.55 -2.52
CA ILE A 126 -7.50 -14.94 -2.97
C ILE A 126 -6.32 -15.91 -2.89
N SER A 127 -6.54 -17.19 -2.56
CA SER A 127 -5.47 -18.17 -2.33
C SER A 127 -4.55 -18.31 -3.56
N GLY A 128 -5.14 -18.34 -4.77
CA GLY A 128 -4.40 -18.37 -6.03
C GLY A 128 -3.58 -17.09 -6.26
N LEU A 129 -4.18 -15.92 -5.97
CA LEU A 129 -3.48 -14.63 -6.09
C LEU A 129 -2.30 -14.51 -5.13
N MET A 130 -2.43 -15.03 -3.91
CA MET A 130 -1.32 -15.09 -2.95
C MET A 130 -0.18 -15.99 -3.44
N THR A 131 -0.50 -17.06 -4.17
CA THR A 131 0.51 -17.95 -4.75
C THR A 131 1.27 -17.24 -5.88
N ILE A 132 0.56 -16.46 -6.70
CA ILE A 132 1.17 -15.62 -7.74
C ILE A 132 2.06 -14.54 -7.10
N ASP A 133 1.57 -13.83 -6.09
CA ASP A 133 2.34 -12.82 -5.35
C ASP A 133 3.65 -13.40 -4.79
N ARG A 134 3.59 -14.58 -4.16
CA ARG A 134 4.78 -15.27 -3.66
C ARG A 134 5.74 -15.66 -4.79
N SER A 135 5.20 -16.13 -5.91
CA SER A 135 6.02 -16.51 -7.06
C SER A 135 6.74 -15.29 -7.63
N ILE A 136 6.04 -14.17 -7.81
CA ILE A 136 6.62 -12.91 -8.27
C ILE A 136 7.70 -12.45 -7.29
N LYS A 137 7.40 -12.41 -5.99
CA LYS A 137 8.37 -12.05 -4.94
C LYS A 137 9.62 -12.91 -4.97
N ALA A 138 9.48 -14.22 -5.14
CA ALA A 138 10.64 -15.11 -5.27
C ALA A 138 11.54 -14.79 -6.48
N PHE A 139 11.01 -14.13 -7.53
CA PHE A 139 11.78 -13.68 -8.69
C PHE A 139 12.36 -12.27 -8.54
N ILE A 140 11.72 -11.38 -7.77
CA ILE A 140 12.07 -9.96 -7.73
C ILE A 140 12.71 -9.50 -6.41
N ASP A 141 12.54 -10.27 -5.33
CA ASP A 141 13.14 -9.95 -4.04
C ASP A 141 14.66 -10.19 -4.11
N THR A 142 15.43 -9.22 -3.61
CA THR A 142 16.88 -9.34 -3.48
C THR A 142 17.24 -9.87 -2.09
N GLU A 143 18.48 -10.33 -1.92
CA GLU A 143 18.99 -10.62 -0.58
C GLU A 143 18.79 -9.40 0.34
N PRO A 144 18.44 -9.60 1.63
CA PRO A 144 18.27 -8.51 2.58
C PRO A 144 19.58 -7.72 2.70
N GLN A 145 19.68 -6.59 2.01
CA GLN A 145 20.75 -5.63 2.21
C GLN A 145 20.48 -4.84 3.49
N PRO A 146 21.52 -4.49 4.28
CA PRO A 146 21.34 -3.60 5.42
C PRO A 146 20.60 -2.35 4.93
N LEU A 147 19.49 -2.02 5.59
CA LEU A 147 18.58 -0.92 5.27
C LEU A 147 19.33 0.42 5.23
N THR A 148 19.98 0.69 4.13
CA THR A 148 20.24 2.04 3.67
C THR A 148 19.18 2.26 2.61
N GLY A 149 18.39 3.33 2.71
CA GLY A 149 17.35 3.68 1.72
C GLY A 149 17.95 4.09 0.37
N GLN A 150 18.95 3.36 -0.10
CA GLN A 150 19.64 3.54 -1.34
C GLN A 150 18.68 3.20 -2.47
N LYS A 151 18.45 4.19 -3.32
CA LYS A 151 17.82 3.99 -4.63
C LYS A 151 18.63 2.93 -5.39
N PRO A 152 17.99 2.18 -6.32
CA PRO A 152 18.73 1.28 -7.20
C PRO A 152 19.93 2.00 -7.82
N GLU A 153 21.11 1.40 -7.73
CA GLU A 153 22.32 1.98 -8.33
C GLU A 153 22.11 2.15 -9.83
N GLN A 154 22.40 3.35 -10.33
CA GLN A 154 22.31 3.61 -11.75
C GLN A 154 23.55 3.04 -12.45
N ILE A 155 23.34 2.11 -13.38
CA ILE A 155 24.40 1.66 -14.27
C ILE A 155 24.71 2.79 -15.26
N VAL A 156 25.94 3.27 -15.23
CA VAL A 156 26.47 4.30 -16.13
C VAL A 156 27.16 3.64 -17.33
N ASN A 157 26.75 4.00 -18.54
CA ASN A 157 27.25 3.40 -19.78
C ASN A 157 28.41 4.17 -20.43
N ASN A 158 28.79 5.32 -19.85
CA ASN A 158 29.89 6.14 -20.32
C ASN A 158 30.65 6.76 -19.15
N VAL A 159 31.97 6.78 -19.26
CA VAL A 159 32.91 7.33 -18.28
C VAL A 159 32.65 8.82 -18.02
N ASN A 160 32.19 9.57 -19.02
CA ASN A 160 31.83 10.98 -18.82
C ASN A 160 30.59 11.15 -17.94
N ASP A 161 29.58 10.30 -18.13
CA ASP A 161 28.34 10.32 -17.36
C ASP A 161 28.59 9.84 -15.92
N LEU A 162 29.50 8.87 -15.73
CA LEU A 162 29.98 8.49 -14.40
C LEU A 162 30.59 9.69 -13.67
N LEU A 163 31.45 10.45 -14.34
CA LEU A 163 32.09 11.62 -13.75
C LEU A 163 31.06 12.73 -13.42
N ASP A 164 30.06 12.95 -14.27
CA ASP A 164 28.98 13.90 -13.98
C ASP A 164 28.13 13.46 -12.78
N ASN A 165 27.77 12.17 -12.70
CA ASN A 165 27.06 11.61 -11.56
C ASN A 165 27.87 11.73 -10.25
N LEU A 166 29.18 11.48 -10.29
CA LEU A 166 30.05 11.66 -9.12
C LEU A 166 30.13 13.13 -8.70
N LEU A 167 30.16 14.07 -9.66
CA LEU A 167 30.10 15.50 -9.36
C LEU A 167 28.78 15.89 -8.68
N GLU A 168 27.64 15.40 -9.18
CA GLU A 168 26.34 15.64 -8.56
C GLU A 168 26.24 15.04 -7.15
N GLN A 169 26.71 13.81 -6.95
CA GLN A 169 26.76 13.18 -5.62
C GLN A 169 27.65 13.97 -4.65
N SER A 170 28.79 14.48 -5.12
CA SER A 170 29.69 15.31 -4.30
C SER A 170 29.03 16.61 -3.83
N VAL A 171 28.20 17.21 -4.68
CA VAL A 171 27.42 18.42 -4.34
C VAL A 171 26.28 18.08 -3.39
N ALA A 172 25.57 16.97 -3.62
CA ALA A 172 24.50 16.50 -2.75
C ALA A 172 25.02 16.17 -1.33
N LEU A 173 26.21 15.58 -1.22
CA LEU A 173 26.88 15.30 0.05
C LEU A 173 27.12 16.57 0.88
N VAL A 174 27.50 17.67 0.23
CA VAL A 174 27.75 18.96 0.89
C VAL A 174 26.45 19.78 1.08
N GLY A 175 25.44 19.56 0.22
CA GLY A 175 24.12 20.18 0.33
C GLY A 175 23.99 21.58 -0.27
N LYS A 176 24.98 22.05 -1.05
CA LYS A 176 24.91 23.36 -1.74
C LYS A 176 25.79 23.44 -3.00
N PRO A 177 25.49 24.34 -3.95
CA PRO A 177 26.27 24.48 -5.20
C PRO A 177 27.75 24.77 -4.97
N ALA A 178 28.62 24.22 -5.84
CA ALA A 178 30.08 24.35 -5.75
C ALA A 178 30.59 25.80 -5.66
N ALA A 179 29.88 26.75 -6.30
CA ALA A 179 30.19 28.17 -6.26
C ALA A 179 30.00 28.81 -4.86
N LEU A 180 29.16 28.21 -4.01
CA LEU A 180 28.85 28.68 -2.65
C LEU A 180 29.58 27.89 -1.56
N MET A 181 30.45 26.95 -1.96
CA MET A 181 31.25 26.16 -1.03
C MET A 181 32.48 26.95 -0.55
N ASN A 182 32.72 26.91 0.75
CA ASN A 182 33.97 27.35 1.36
C ASN A 182 35.09 26.31 1.11
N LYS A 183 36.30 26.60 1.60
CA LYS A 183 37.46 25.73 1.40
C LYS A 183 37.25 24.31 1.93
N ASP A 184 36.77 24.16 3.15
CA ASP A 184 36.65 22.85 3.81
C ASP A 184 35.55 21.99 3.17
N GLU A 185 34.49 22.64 2.69
CA GLU A 185 33.42 22.00 1.93
C GLU A 185 33.89 21.53 0.55
N LYS A 186 34.69 22.35 -0.16
CA LYS A 186 35.32 21.93 -1.42
C LYS A 186 36.28 20.77 -1.21
N VAL A 187 37.07 20.78 -0.13
CA VAL A 187 37.95 19.66 0.25
C VAL A 187 37.12 18.40 0.50
N THR A 188 35.99 18.52 1.19
CA THR A 188 35.09 17.39 1.47
C THR A 188 34.52 16.77 0.19
N ALA A 189 34.02 17.60 -0.74
CA ALA A 189 33.52 17.14 -2.03
C ALA A 189 34.62 16.51 -2.90
N ILE A 190 35.80 17.12 -2.96
CA ILE A 190 36.94 16.59 -3.74
C ILE A 190 37.47 15.29 -3.17
N ARG A 191 37.46 15.12 -1.84
CA ARG A 191 37.81 13.85 -1.21
C ARG A 191 36.83 12.75 -1.59
N PHE A 192 35.52 13.02 -1.53
CA PHE A 192 34.51 12.07 -2.00
C PHE A 192 34.78 11.64 -3.45
N LEU A 193 35.09 12.59 -4.35
CA LEU A 193 35.44 12.28 -5.74
C LEU A 193 36.69 11.41 -5.85
N ASN A 194 37.69 11.64 -4.98
CA ASN A 194 38.89 10.83 -4.94
C ASN A 194 38.62 9.40 -4.48
N ASP A 195 37.88 9.26 -3.37
CA ASP A 195 37.55 7.97 -2.79
C ASP A 195 36.65 7.15 -3.72
N ALA A 196 35.79 7.81 -4.50
CA ALA A 196 34.97 7.20 -5.54
C ALA A 196 35.72 6.93 -6.87
N GLY A 197 37.04 7.18 -6.93
CA GLY A 197 37.87 6.85 -8.09
C GLY A 197 37.76 7.81 -9.29
N ALA A 198 37.18 9.01 -9.13
CA ALA A 198 36.98 9.97 -10.22
C ALA A 198 38.29 10.38 -10.92
N PHE A 199 39.42 10.36 -10.21
CA PHE A 199 40.74 10.73 -10.76
C PHE A 199 41.39 9.63 -11.60
N LEU A 200 40.87 8.40 -11.60
CA LEU A 200 41.30 7.34 -12.51
C LEU A 200 40.84 7.59 -13.95
N ILE A 201 39.83 8.45 -14.13
CA ILE A 201 39.27 8.83 -15.43
C ILE A 201 40.22 9.81 -16.14
N THR A 202 40.55 9.51 -17.40
CA THR A 202 41.42 10.38 -18.20
C THR A 202 40.81 11.79 -18.35
N LYS A 203 41.62 12.83 -18.12
CA LYS A 203 41.22 14.25 -18.18
C LYS A 203 40.17 14.69 -17.13
N SER A 204 39.87 13.87 -16.11
CA SER A 204 38.91 14.27 -15.05
C SER A 204 39.35 15.50 -14.27
N GLY A 205 40.66 15.66 -14.05
CA GLY A 205 41.22 16.83 -13.37
C GLY A 205 40.84 18.16 -14.02
N ASP A 206 40.76 18.23 -15.35
CA ASP A 206 40.30 19.42 -16.08
C ASP A 206 38.82 19.73 -15.83
N LYS A 207 38.00 18.69 -15.80
CA LYS A 207 36.54 18.82 -15.62
C LYS A 207 36.21 19.22 -14.19
N ILE A 208 36.81 18.53 -13.21
CA ILE A 208 36.61 18.79 -11.78
C ILE A 208 37.11 20.20 -11.42
N SER A 209 38.29 20.62 -11.90
CA SER A 209 38.82 21.96 -11.60
C SER A 209 37.90 23.07 -12.11
N ARG A 210 37.37 22.91 -13.34
CA ARG A 210 36.39 23.85 -13.91
C ARG A 210 35.09 23.86 -13.12
N TYR A 211 34.58 22.69 -12.74
CA TYR A 211 33.33 22.54 -12.01
C TYR A 211 33.36 23.27 -10.65
N PHE A 212 34.45 23.13 -9.89
CA PHE A 212 34.61 23.79 -8.59
C PHE A 212 35.15 25.23 -8.68
N GLY A 213 35.47 25.72 -9.90
CA GLY A 213 36.05 27.04 -10.11
C GLY A 213 37.42 27.21 -9.42
N ILE A 214 38.27 26.19 -9.46
CA ILE A 214 39.60 26.19 -8.84
C ILE A 214 40.69 25.81 -9.85
N SER A 215 41.95 26.12 -9.54
CA SER A 215 43.07 25.68 -10.37
C SER A 215 43.36 24.19 -10.19
N LYS A 216 43.99 23.54 -11.19
CA LYS A 216 44.49 22.15 -11.03
C LYS A 216 45.45 22.02 -9.85
N PHE A 217 46.30 23.02 -9.63
CA PHE A 217 47.20 23.05 -8.49
C PHE A 217 46.41 23.02 -7.16
N THR A 218 45.37 23.85 -7.05
CA THR A 218 44.47 23.87 -5.88
C THR A 218 43.73 22.55 -5.70
N LEU A 219 43.26 21.94 -6.79
CA LEU A 219 42.59 20.64 -6.80
C LEU A 219 43.49 19.54 -6.22
N TYR A 220 44.70 19.38 -6.75
CA TYR A 220 45.64 18.36 -6.26
C TYR A 220 46.15 18.67 -4.84
N ASN A 221 46.31 19.95 -4.48
CA ASN A 221 46.59 20.32 -3.10
C ASN A 221 45.47 19.90 -2.15
N TYR A 222 44.19 20.00 -2.53
CA TYR A 222 43.09 19.56 -1.67
C TYR A 222 43.05 18.03 -1.50
N ILE A 223 43.55 17.28 -2.47
CA ILE A 223 43.76 15.83 -2.35
C ILE A 223 44.93 15.56 -1.38
N ASP A 224 46.02 16.33 -1.46
CA ASP A 224 47.26 16.12 -0.69
C ASP A 224 47.24 16.72 0.74
N VAL A 225 46.35 17.68 1.02
CA VAL A 225 46.23 18.33 2.35
C VAL A 225 45.93 17.33 3.48
N ASN A 226 45.49 16.11 3.19
CA ASN A 226 45.24 15.07 4.20
C ASN A 226 45.73 13.64 3.87
N SER A 227 46.42 13.38 2.75
CA SER A 227 47.26 12.16 2.63
C SER A 227 48.24 12.06 3.81
N ARG A 228 48.66 13.20 4.37
CA ARG A 228 49.50 13.31 5.58
C ARG A 228 48.75 13.20 6.93
N LYS A 229 47.41 13.17 6.96
CA LYS A 229 46.63 12.97 8.21
C LYS A 229 46.13 11.55 8.40
N ALA A 230 46.06 10.73 7.33
CA ALA A 230 45.72 9.32 7.44
C ALA A 230 46.92 8.46 7.89
N ASP A 231 48.15 8.85 7.54
CA ASP A 231 49.39 8.11 7.86
C ASP A 231 50.09 8.57 9.15
N GLY A 232 49.47 9.50 9.90
CA GLY A 232 50.07 10.13 11.10
C GLY A 232 49.49 9.68 12.44
N GLY A 233 48.69 8.61 12.47
CA GLY A 233 48.07 8.06 13.67
C GLY A 233 48.63 6.70 14.04
N THR A 234 49.83 6.67 14.64
CA THR A 234 50.27 5.60 15.55
C THR A 234 50.03 6.03 16.99
#